data_AF-A0A8I0AFQ0-F1
#
_entry.id   AF-A0A8I0AFQ0-F1
#
_cell.length_a   1.000
_cell.length_b   1.000
_cell.length_c   1.000
_cell.angle_alpha   90.00
_cell.angle_beta   90.00
_cell.angle_gamma   90.00
#
_symmetry.space_group_name_H-M   'P 1'
#
loop_
_entity.id
_entity.type
_entity.pdbx_description
1 polymer ?
#
loop_
_entity_poly.entity_id
_entity_poly.type
_entity_poly.pdbx_seq_one_letter_code
_entity_poly.pdbx_strand_id
1 'polypeptide(L)'
;MDSIITYLLIYNQYLITIIGELLLFISQHIPLKQMIFDDSNSPEYQKFKVDRLPTILKFEKVDYKLLLAYYKHKYNKTLKPVQRRNGKSIPKKTKCPKCGAPHEYIYDNNGNKGQFKCKVCQLTFKEANYATKPLVFICPYCGATLTEQKQRKQFKIHKCNNSKCSYYQRNIKKLPKDLDPAHKYKYKLHYIYREFNINFFKMDLYPISKHATGFSFKKFNPHIMGLCLTYHVNCKMSTRQTAHVLEEVHGIKISHRTVANYALTAAAVIKPFVDTFNYKPSKILSADETYIKVKGIKHYVWIVMDACKKSILGYQVSDTRATGPCILAMRMAFDKFKKFPGKALNFVADGYSAYPLAKQQFELEENKEFNLTQVIGLTNEDLVSEEFRWVKQVVERLNRTFKSSYRVTCGYGSDEGALYGFSLWVAYYNFLRPHPYNYHRPLNELDALNIADNMPAKWQILINLGQQTILNMQESKTS
;
A
#
# COMPACT_ATOMS: atom_id res chain seq x y z
N MET A 1 -5.72 27.06 -56.18
CA MET A 1 -5.92 26.47 -54.83
C MET A 1 -6.64 25.13 -54.91
N ASP A 2 -7.59 24.95 -55.83
CA ASP A 2 -8.40 23.73 -55.95
C ASP A 2 -7.64 22.44 -56.34
N SER A 3 -6.55 22.54 -57.11
CA SER A 3 -5.77 21.34 -57.50
C SER A 3 -4.97 20.72 -56.36
N ILE A 4 -4.48 21.54 -55.43
CA ILE A 4 -3.72 21.07 -54.24
C ILE A 4 -4.66 20.36 -53.27
N ILE A 5 -5.85 20.92 -53.04
CA ILE A 5 -6.87 20.32 -52.15
C ILE A 5 -7.32 18.97 -52.71
N THR A 6 -7.56 18.90 -54.02
CA THR A 6 -7.96 17.65 -54.69
C THR A 6 -6.86 16.60 -54.62
N TYR A 7 -5.60 16.99 -54.82
CA TYR A 7 -4.45 16.09 -54.69
C TYR A 7 -4.29 15.56 -53.25
N LEU A 8 -4.41 16.44 -52.25
CA LEU A 8 -4.32 16.05 -50.84
C LEU A 8 -5.46 15.10 -50.43
N LEU A 9 -6.67 15.30 -50.96
CA LEU A 9 -7.81 14.40 -50.73
C LEU A 9 -7.54 12.99 -51.29
N ILE A 10 -7.04 12.90 -52.53
CA ILE A 10 -6.68 11.63 -53.16
C ILE A 10 -5.55 10.95 -52.38
N TYR A 11 -4.54 11.71 -51.96
CA TYR A 11 -3.44 11.18 -51.15
C TYR A 11 -3.91 10.66 -49.79
N ASN A 12 -4.84 11.37 -49.14
CA ASN A 12 -5.43 10.91 -47.87
C ASN A 12 -6.24 9.62 -48.04
N GLN A 13 -7.02 9.50 -49.12
CA GLN A 13 -7.75 8.28 -49.45
C GLN A 13 -6.81 7.09 -49.70
N TYR A 14 -5.70 7.32 -50.39
CA TYR A 14 -4.65 6.32 -50.58
C TYR A 14 -4.02 5.87 -49.26
N LEU A 15 -3.67 6.81 -48.37
CA LEU A 15 -3.14 6.48 -47.04
C LEU A 15 -4.14 5.70 -46.17
N ILE A 16 -5.43 6.04 -46.24
CA ILE A 16 -6.49 5.29 -45.55
C ILE A 16 -6.57 3.84 -46.05
N THR A 17 -6.35 3.63 -47.35
CA THR A 17 -6.37 2.31 -47.97
C THR A 17 -5.19 1.47 -47.45
N ILE A 18 -3.98 2.05 -47.41
CA ILE A 18 -2.80 1.40 -46.82
C ILE A 18 -3.03 1.05 -45.33
N ILE A 19 -3.62 1.97 -44.55
CA ILE A 19 -3.94 1.71 -43.14
C ILE A 19 -4.93 0.53 -43.02
N GLY A 20 -5.92 0.44 -43.91
CA GLY A 20 -6.86 -0.66 -43.97
C GLY A 20 -6.19 -2.01 -44.26
N GLU A 21 -5.27 -2.05 -45.22
CA GLU A 21 -4.48 -3.25 -45.56
C GLU A 21 -3.58 -3.68 -44.40
N LEU A 22 -2.91 -2.73 -43.74
CA LEU A 22 -2.09 -3.01 -42.56
C LEU A 22 -2.92 -3.53 -41.39
N LEU A 23 -4.11 -2.99 -41.16
CA LEU A 23 -5.04 -3.48 -40.13
C LEU A 23 -5.52 -4.90 -40.44
N LEU A 24 -5.83 -5.20 -41.70
CA LEU A 24 -6.19 -6.55 -42.15
C LEU A 24 -5.02 -7.51 -41.92
N PHE A 25 -3.81 -7.14 -42.32
CA PHE A 25 -2.59 -7.93 -42.09
C PHE A 25 -2.36 -8.21 -40.60
N ILE A 26 -2.46 -7.19 -39.74
CA ILE A 26 -2.34 -7.34 -38.29
C ILE A 26 -3.43 -8.28 -37.76
N SER A 27 -4.68 -8.11 -38.20
CA SER A 27 -5.80 -8.94 -37.72
C SER A 27 -5.70 -10.42 -38.13
N GLN A 28 -5.13 -10.70 -39.30
CA GLN A 28 -5.02 -12.03 -39.87
C GLN A 28 -3.76 -12.77 -39.41
N HIS A 29 -2.64 -12.06 -39.25
CA HIS A 29 -1.33 -12.67 -39.02
C HIS A 29 -0.75 -12.42 -37.63
N ILE A 30 -1.24 -11.43 -36.89
CA ILE A 30 -0.81 -11.16 -35.52
C ILE A 30 -1.90 -11.66 -34.56
N PRO A 31 -1.66 -12.70 -33.75
CA PRO A 31 -2.63 -13.17 -32.76
C PRO A 31 -2.81 -12.13 -31.65
N LEU A 32 -3.77 -11.20 -31.83
CA LEU A 32 -4.13 -10.15 -30.86
C LEU A 32 -4.51 -10.68 -29.47
N LYS A 33 -4.84 -11.97 -29.36
CA LYS A 33 -5.14 -12.64 -28.07
C LYS A 33 -3.90 -12.91 -27.20
N GLN A 34 -2.69 -12.82 -27.73
CA GLN A 34 -1.46 -12.99 -26.94
C GLN A 34 -1.06 -11.73 -26.13
N MET A 35 -1.70 -10.58 -26.35
CA MET A 35 -1.37 -9.33 -25.63
C MET A 35 -1.84 -9.29 -24.17
N ILE A 36 -2.51 -10.33 -23.68
CA ILE A 36 -2.72 -10.54 -22.26
C ILE A 36 -1.80 -11.70 -21.86
N PHE A 37 -0.54 -11.39 -21.58
CA PHE A 37 0.33 -12.34 -20.90
C PHE A 37 -0.32 -12.66 -19.54
N ASP A 38 -0.95 -13.83 -19.45
CA ASP A 38 -1.51 -14.34 -18.21
C ASP A 38 -0.34 -14.99 -17.46
N ASP A 39 0.12 -14.37 -16.37
CA ASP A 39 1.06 -14.95 -15.40
C ASP A 39 0.56 -16.28 -14.78
N SER A 40 -0.53 -16.87 -15.31
CA SER A 40 -1.13 -18.12 -14.91
C SER A 40 -0.24 -19.34 -15.08
N ASN A 41 0.91 -19.27 -15.75
CA ASN A 41 1.68 -20.50 -16.01
C ASN A 41 2.77 -20.77 -14.98
N SER A 42 3.16 -19.80 -14.14
CA SER A 42 4.10 -20.05 -13.05
C SER A 42 3.38 -20.41 -11.73
N PRO A 43 3.60 -21.61 -11.16
CA PRO A 43 2.99 -22.03 -9.90
C PRO A 43 3.40 -21.14 -8.71
N GLU A 44 4.60 -20.56 -8.74
CA GLU A 44 5.14 -19.78 -7.61
C GLU A 44 4.41 -18.45 -7.44
N TYR A 45 4.06 -17.79 -8.55
CA TYR A 45 3.46 -16.45 -8.54
C TYR A 45 1.93 -16.47 -8.50
N GLN A 46 1.28 -17.56 -8.92
CA GLN A 46 -0.18 -17.70 -8.86
C GLN A 46 -0.78 -17.51 -7.45
N LYS A 47 -0.06 -17.94 -6.39
CA LYS A 47 -0.50 -17.80 -4.98
C LYS A 47 -0.78 -16.34 -4.58
N PHE A 48 -0.18 -15.39 -5.28
CA PHE A 48 -0.13 -13.99 -4.87
C PHE A 48 -1.03 -13.07 -5.69
N LYS A 49 -1.73 -13.58 -6.72
CA LYS A 49 -2.77 -12.83 -7.42
C LYS A 49 -3.83 -12.37 -6.39
N VAL A 50 -4.16 -11.08 -6.38
CA VAL A 50 -5.21 -10.53 -5.52
C VAL A 50 -6.52 -10.58 -6.30
N ASP A 51 -7.54 -11.18 -5.69
CA ASP A 51 -8.85 -11.29 -6.31
C ASP A 51 -9.63 -10.00 -6.11
N ARG A 52 -10.62 -9.79 -6.99
CA ARG A 52 -11.67 -8.78 -6.80
C ARG A 52 -12.28 -8.85 -5.39
N LEU A 53 -12.75 -7.73 -4.89
CA LEU A 53 -13.30 -7.62 -3.54
C LEU A 53 -14.52 -8.53 -3.31
N PRO A 54 -14.70 -9.05 -2.08
CA PRO A 54 -15.88 -9.83 -1.72
C PRO A 54 -17.09 -8.92 -1.61
N THR A 55 -18.27 -9.49 -1.81
CA THR A 55 -19.50 -8.80 -1.46
C THR A 55 -19.66 -8.87 0.06
N ILE A 56 -19.68 -7.72 0.73
CA ILE A 56 -19.84 -7.62 2.18
C ILE A 56 -21.33 -7.51 2.49
N LEU A 57 -21.91 -8.53 3.13
CA LEU A 57 -23.24 -8.41 3.71
C LEU A 57 -23.13 -7.95 5.16
N LYS A 58 -23.65 -6.76 5.43
CA LYS A 58 -23.84 -6.27 6.81
C LYS A 58 -25.13 -6.82 7.37
N PHE A 59 -25.08 -7.30 8.60
CA PHE A 59 -26.29 -7.67 9.31
C PHE A 59 -26.99 -6.40 9.81
N GLU A 60 -28.01 -5.96 9.08
CA GLU A 60 -28.83 -4.82 9.49
C GLU A 60 -30.02 -5.30 10.32
N LYS A 61 -30.14 -4.74 11.52
CA LYS A 61 -31.36 -4.85 12.30
C LYS A 61 -32.42 -3.94 11.68
N VAL A 62 -33.63 -4.45 11.56
CA VAL A 62 -34.77 -3.71 11.04
C VAL A 62 -35.91 -3.80 12.06
N ASP A 63 -36.82 -2.84 12.10
CA ASP A 63 -38.04 -2.99 12.92
C ASP A 63 -39.11 -3.72 12.12
N TYR A 64 -39.64 -4.82 12.65
CA TYR A 64 -40.73 -5.57 12.03
C TYR A 64 -41.97 -4.71 11.79
N LYS A 65 -42.27 -3.74 12.67
CA LYS A 65 -43.43 -2.84 12.49
C LYS A 65 -43.27 -1.99 11.22
N LEU A 66 -42.07 -1.47 11.03
CA LEU A 66 -41.71 -0.66 9.87
C LEU A 66 -41.70 -1.51 8.59
N LEU A 67 -41.22 -2.76 8.67
CA LEU A 67 -41.26 -3.71 7.56
C LEU A 67 -42.71 -4.06 7.14
N LEU A 68 -43.60 -4.28 8.11
CA LEU A 68 -45.02 -4.54 7.86
C LEU A 68 -45.70 -3.34 7.21
N ALA A 69 -45.42 -2.13 7.70
CA ALA A 69 -45.92 -0.89 7.10
C ALA A 69 -45.43 -0.72 5.66
N TYR A 70 -44.14 -0.97 5.41
CA TYR A 70 -43.55 -0.95 4.07
C TYR A 70 -44.21 -1.95 3.11
N TYR A 71 -44.46 -3.19 3.55
CA TYR A 71 -45.13 -4.19 2.70
C TYR A 71 -46.57 -3.81 2.37
N LYS A 72 -47.29 -3.19 3.31
CA LYS A 72 -48.61 -2.62 3.07
C LYS A 72 -48.55 -1.48 2.06
N HIS A 73 -47.61 -0.55 2.20
CA HIS A 73 -47.47 0.58 1.28
C HIS A 73 -47.05 0.16 -0.14
N LYS A 74 -46.01 -0.66 -0.27
CA LYS A 74 -45.40 -0.98 -1.58
C LYS A 74 -46.14 -2.07 -2.35
N TYR A 75 -46.68 -3.07 -1.66
CA TYR A 75 -47.27 -4.26 -2.29
C TYR A 75 -48.76 -4.43 -1.98
N ASN A 76 -49.37 -3.51 -1.23
CA ASN A 76 -50.74 -3.61 -0.71
C ASN A 76 -51.04 -4.93 0.02
N LYS A 77 -50.02 -5.54 0.63
CA LYS A 77 -50.12 -6.85 1.31
C LYS A 77 -49.97 -6.69 2.82
N THR A 78 -51.04 -7.01 3.54
CA THR A 78 -51.02 -7.05 5.01
C THR A 78 -50.63 -8.44 5.49
N LEU A 79 -49.41 -8.57 6.01
CA LEU A 79 -48.88 -9.83 6.55
C LEU A 79 -49.49 -10.14 7.93
N LYS A 80 -50.39 -11.13 7.97
CA LYS A 80 -50.96 -11.66 9.22
C LYS A 80 -49.96 -12.57 9.97
N PRO A 81 -50.11 -12.75 11.29
CA PRO A 81 -49.41 -13.77 12.06
C PRO A 81 -49.48 -15.19 11.45
N VAL A 82 -48.61 -16.08 11.91
CA VAL A 82 -48.59 -17.48 11.46
C VAL A 82 -49.79 -18.21 12.06
N GLN A 83 -50.69 -18.71 11.21
CA GLN A 83 -51.74 -19.64 11.63
C GLN A 83 -51.14 -21.04 11.77
N ARG A 84 -51.13 -21.57 12.99
CA ARG A 84 -50.55 -22.88 13.31
C ARG A 84 -51.64 -23.95 13.27
N ARG A 85 -51.48 -24.95 12.41
CA ARG A 85 -52.49 -26.01 12.20
C ARG A 85 -52.28 -27.25 13.08
N ASN A 86 -51.08 -27.44 13.65
CA ASN A 86 -50.68 -28.71 14.29
C ASN A 86 -50.56 -28.63 15.83
N GLY A 87 -51.20 -27.66 16.51
CA GLY A 87 -51.17 -27.53 17.98
C GLY A 87 -49.82 -27.18 18.63
N LYS A 88 -48.72 -27.17 17.87
CA LYS A 88 -47.36 -26.88 18.37
C LYS A 88 -47.16 -25.37 18.57
N SER A 89 -46.76 -24.96 19.77
CA SER A 89 -46.50 -23.56 20.12
C SER A 89 -45.00 -23.25 20.10
N ILE A 90 -44.64 -22.06 19.62
CA ILE A 90 -43.28 -21.53 19.72
C ILE A 90 -43.18 -20.78 21.05
N PRO A 91 -42.08 -20.91 21.83
CA PRO A 91 -41.92 -20.19 23.08
C PRO A 91 -42.19 -18.68 22.93
N LYS A 92 -42.97 -18.08 23.83
CA LYS A 92 -43.31 -16.65 23.79
C LYS A 92 -42.08 -15.73 23.80
N LYS A 93 -40.98 -16.20 24.38
CA LYS A 93 -39.68 -15.51 24.43
C LYS A 93 -38.97 -15.42 23.07
N THR A 94 -39.35 -16.24 22.09
CA THR A 94 -38.66 -16.30 20.80
C THR A 94 -38.99 -15.06 19.97
N LYS A 95 -37.94 -14.31 19.62
CA LYS A 95 -38.02 -13.12 18.75
C LYS A 95 -37.09 -13.30 17.56
N CYS A 96 -37.44 -12.73 16.41
CA CYS A 96 -36.56 -12.76 15.26
C CYS A 96 -35.30 -11.90 15.53
N PRO A 97 -34.08 -12.44 15.37
CA PRO A 97 -32.86 -11.69 15.68
C PRO A 97 -32.57 -10.54 14.69
N LYS A 98 -33.18 -10.55 13.49
CA LYS A 98 -33.04 -9.49 12.49
C LYS A 98 -34.07 -8.39 12.61
N CYS A 99 -35.36 -8.76 12.66
CA CYS A 99 -36.43 -7.77 12.63
C CYS A 99 -37.11 -7.52 13.99
N GLY A 100 -36.80 -8.30 15.03
CA GLY A 100 -37.48 -8.22 16.31
C GLY A 100 -38.91 -8.77 16.33
N ALA A 101 -39.41 -9.34 15.21
CA ALA A 101 -40.76 -9.89 15.14
C ALA A 101 -41.01 -10.93 16.24
N PRO A 102 -42.14 -10.87 16.95
CA PRO A 102 -42.44 -11.77 18.06
C PRO A 102 -42.76 -13.20 17.57
N HIS A 103 -42.84 -14.14 18.52
CA HIS A 103 -43.12 -15.55 18.29
C HIS A 103 -44.32 -15.81 17.36
N GLU A 104 -45.33 -14.95 17.35
CA GLU A 104 -46.51 -15.00 16.47
C GLU A 104 -46.19 -14.99 14.97
N TYR A 105 -45.06 -14.39 14.57
CA TYR A 105 -44.63 -14.27 13.18
C TYR A 105 -43.54 -15.28 12.80
N ILE A 106 -43.32 -16.30 13.63
CA ILE A 106 -42.24 -17.26 13.45
C ILE A 106 -42.82 -18.64 13.10
N TYR A 107 -42.23 -19.27 12.08
CA TYR A 107 -42.45 -20.66 11.72
C TYR A 107 -41.41 -21.56 12.42
N ASP A 108 -41.83 -22.75 12.81
CA ASP A 108 -40.91 -23.87 13.01
C ASP A 108 -40.60 -24.44 11.62
N ASN A 109 -39.36 -24.27 11.16
CA ASN A 109 -38.97 -24.55 9.79
C ASN A 109 -38.62 -26.04 9.56
N ASN A 110 -38.27 -26.78 10.63
CA ASN A 110 -37.77 -28.15 10.53
C ASN A 110 -38.45 -29.11 11.53
N GLY A 111 -39.66 -28.80 11.99
CA GLY A 111 -40.49 -29.69 12.80
C GLY A 111 -39.78 -30.22 14.05
N ASN A 112 -39.41 -29.33 14.98
CA ASN A 112 -38.71 -29.57 16.25
C ASN A 112 -37.18 -29.82 16.21
N LYS A 113 -36.49 -29.66 15.07
CA LYS A 113 -34.99 -29.71 15.06
C LYS A 113 -34.31 -28.37 15.38
N GLY A 114 -35.01 -27.48 16.08
CA GLY A 114 -34.46 -26.22 16.62
C GLY A 114 -34.16 -25.12 15.59
N GLN A 115 -34.74 -25.18 14.38
CA GLN A 115 -34.59 -24.15 13.35
C GLN A 115 -35.92 -23.42 13.11
N PHE A 116 -35.91 -22.10 13.27
CA PHE A 116 -37.04 -21.20 13.08
C PHE A 116 -36.89 -20.39 11.80
N LYS A 117 -38.01 -19.94 11.21
CA LYS A 117 -38.03 -19.02 10.07
C LYS A 117 -39.00 -17.87 10.31
N CYS A 118 -38.53 -16.64 10.19
CA CYS A 118 -39.36 -15.46 10.38
C CYS A 118 -40.24 -15.20 9.15
N LYS A 119 -41.56 -15.09 9.32
CA LYS A 119 -42.50 -14.75 8.24
C LYS A 119 -42.30 -13.32 7.71
N VAL A 120 -41.88 -12.40 8.57
CA VAL A 120 -41.73 -10.98 8.23
C VAL A 120 -40.48 -10.75 7.38
N CYS A 121 -39.30 -11.14 7.86
CA CYS A 121 -38.03 -10.88 7.16
C CYS A 121 -37.42 -12.11 6.46
N GLN A 122 -38.10 -13.25 6.47
CA GLN A 122 -37.68 -14.53 5.87
C GLN A 122 -36.37 -15.12 6.44
N LEU A 123 -35.82 -14.54 7.51
CA LEU A 123 -34.60 -15.05 8.15
C LEU A 123 -34.84 -16.41 8.79
N THR A 124 -33.99 -17.37 8.48
CA THR A 124 -33.89 -18.66 9.17
C THR A 124 -32.83 -18.60 10.28
N PHE A 125 -33.16 -19.03 11.51
CA PHE A 125 -32.27 -18.95 12.69
C PHE A 125 -32.47 -20.14 13.64
N LYS A 126 -31.56 -20.34 14.60
CA LYS A 126 -31.67 -21.36 15.67
C LYS A 126 -31.61 -20.69 17.04
N GLU A 127 -32.22 -21.30 18.05
CA GLU A 127 -32.23 -20.78 19.43
C GLU A 127 -30.82 -20.64 20.05
N ALA A 128 -29.86 -21.50 19.67
CA ALA A 128 -28.48 -21.44 20.19
C ALA A 128 -27.53 -20.52 19.40
N ASN A 129 -27.92 -20.05 18.20
CA ASN A 129 -27.06 -19.24 17.33
C ASN A 129 -27.57 -17.78 17.26
N TYR A 130 -27.60 -17.10 18.40
CA TYR A 130 -27.89 -15.65 18.47
C TYR A 130 -26.82 -14.76 17.80
N ALA A 131 -25.68 -15.33 17.41
CA ALA A 131 -24.61 -14.62 16.74
C ALA A 131 -24.95 -14.39 15.26
N THR A 132 -25.76 -13.37 14.98
CA THR A 132 -25.80 -12.78 13.65
C THR A 132 -24.43 -12.15 13.43
N LYS A 133 -23.54 -12.84 12.71
CA LYS A 133 -22.22 -12.29 12.39
C LYS A 133 -22.46 -10.91 11.76
N PRO A 134 -21.94 -9.82 12.35
CA PRO A 134 -22.25 -8.46 11.91
C PRO A 134 -21.81 -8.22 10.46
N LEU A 135 -20.80 -8.97 10.02
CA LEU A 135 -20.25 -8.96 8.68
C LEU A 135 -20.15 -10.41 8.17
N VAL A 136 -20.75 -10.66 7.00
CA VAL A 136 -20.62 -11.93 6.27
C VAL A 136 -19.97 -11.63 4.92
N PHE A 137 -18.77 -12.19 4.70
CA PHE A 137 -18.10 -12.07 3.41
C PHE A 137 -18.65 -13.11 2.43
N ILE A 138 -19.01 -12.65 1.24
CA ILE A 138 -19.53 -13.49 0.16
C ILE A 138 -18.55 -13.54 -1.00
N CYS A 139 -18.35 -14.76 -1.52
CA CYS A 139 -17.61 -14.99 -2.75
C CYS A 139 -18.32 -14.29 -3.91
N PRO A 140 -17.68 -13.32 -4.58
CA PRO A 140 -18.33 -12.54 -5.61
C PRO A 140 -18.66 -13.40 -6.85
N TYR A 141 -18.04 -14.57 -6.99
CA TYR A 141 -18.14 -15.48 -8.15
C TYR A 141 -19.28 -16.50 -8.08
N CYS A 142 -19.73 -16.84 -6.89
CA CYS A 142 -20.74 -17.89 -6.71
C CYS A 142 -21.75 -17.61 -5.59
N GLY A 143 -21.67 -16.45 -4.92
CA GLY A 143 -22.59 -16.11 -3.83
C GLY A 143 -22.40 -16.91 -2.54
N ALA A 144 -21.46 -17.85 -2.50
CA ALA A 144 -21.21 -18.65 -1.30
C ALA A 144 -20.48 -17.83 -0.22
N THR A 145 -20.86 -18.03 1.05
CA THR A 145 -20.18 -17.44 2.20
C THR A 145 -18.72 -17.91 2.27
N LEU A 146 -17.82 -16.98 2.54
CA LEU A 146 -16.42 -17.29 2.77
C LEU A 146 -16.21 -17.82 4.19
N THR A 147 -15.34 -18.82 4.30
CA THR A 147 -14.97 -19.42 5.59
C THR A 147 -13.59 -18.91 5.99
N GLU A 148 -13.45 -18.54 7.25
CA GLU A 148 -12.14 -18.23 7.82
C GLU A 148 -11.29 -19.51 7.83
N GLN A 149 -10.03 -19.41 7.39
CA GLN A 149 -9.12 -20.55 7.29
C GLN A 149 -7.88 -20.39 8.16
N LYS A 150 -7.32 -19.17 8.21
CA LYS A 150 -6.07 -18.89 8.92
C LYS A 150 -6.10 -17.48 9.48
N GLN A 151 -5.58 -17.31 10.68
CA GLN A 151 -5.31 -15.99 11.27
C GLN A 151 -3.82 -15.67 11.16
N ARG A 152 -3.50 -14.45 10.76
CA ARG A 152 -2.16 -13.87 10.79
C ARG A 152 -2.18 -12.64 11.70
N LYS A 153 -1.00 -12.16 12.12
CA LYS A 153 -0.85 -11.00 13.02
C LYS A 153 -1.63 -9.77 12.53
N GLN A 154 -1.65 -9.51 11.22
CA GLN A 154 -2.27 -8.31 10.63
C GLN A 154 -3.62 -8.56 9.94
N PHE A 155 -3.93 -9.79 9.54
CA PHE A 155 -5.14 -10.09 8.77
C PHE A 155 -5.61 -11.54 8.93
N LYS A 156 -6.90 -11.77 8.70
CA LYS A 156 -7.55 -13.09 8.61
C LYS A 156 -7.75 -13.48 7.16
N ILE A 157 -7.53 -14.75 6.85
CA ILE A 157 -7.69 -15.30 5.51
C ILE A 157 -9.04 -16.02 5.42
N HIS A 158 -9.89 -15.53 4.52
CA HIS A 158 -11.20 -16.09 4.18
C HIS A 158 -11.13 -16.77 2.81
N LYS A 159 -11.69 -17.98 2.68
CA LYS A 159 -11.64 -18.79 1.45
C LYS A 159 -13.04 -19.19 1.00
N CYS A 160 -13.26 -19.22 -0.31
CA CYS A 160 -14.44 -19.85 -0.89
C CYS A 160 -14.22 -21.37 -1.04
N ASN A 161 -14.94 -22.17 -0.25
CA ASN A 161 -14.85 -23.64 -0.31
C ASN A 161 -15.81 -24.29 -1.32
N ASN A 162 -16.58 -23.50 -2.08
CA ASN A 162 -17.52 -24.04 -3.07
C ASN A 162 -16.77 -24.60 -4.30
N SER A 163 -16.82 -25.92 -4.49
CA SER A 163 -16.24 -26.62 -5.65
C SER A 163 -16.96 -26.35 -6.97
N LYS A 164 -18.20 -25.86 -6.94
CA LYS A 164 -18.95 -25.40 -8.11
C LYS A 164 -18.73 -23.93 -8.43
N CYS A 165 -17.82 -23.25 -7.71
CA CYS A 165 -17.52 -21.85 -7.95
C CYS A 165 -16.88 -21.65 -9.33
N SER A 166 -17.41 -20.69 -10.11
CA SER A 166 -16.90 -20.35 -11.45
C SER A 166 -15.42 -19.93 -11.44
N TYR A 167 -14.92 -19.34 -10.35
CA TYR A 167 -13.50 -19.03 -10.17
C TYR A 167 -12.65 -20.31 -10.02
N TYR A 168 -13.09 -21.23 -9.17
CA TYR A 168 -12.40 -22.49 -8.91
C TYR A 168 -12.34 -23.38 -10.15
N GLN A 169 -13.48 -23.55 -10.84
CA GLN A 169 -13.55 -24.35 -12.06
C GLN A 169 -12.67 -23.79 -13.18
N ARG A 170 -12.62 -22.46 -13.33
CA ARG A 170 -11.71 -21.81 -14.30
C ARG A 170 -10.25 -22.07 -13.98
N ASN A 171 -9.84 -21.95 -12.72
CA ASN A 171 -8.44 -22.15 -12.34
C ASN A 171 -8.01 -23.62 -12.40
N ILE A 172 -8.91 -24.58 -12.16
CA ILE A 172 -8.61 -26.00 -12.41
C ILE A 172 -8.32 -26.25 -13.88
N LYS A 173 -9.12 -25.69 -14.79
CA LYS A 173 -8.93 -25.87 -16.24
C LYS A 173 -7.60 -25.32 -16.75
N LYS A 174 -6.99 -24.38 -16.01
CA LYS A 174 -5.68 -23.80 -16.33
C LYS A 174 -4.50 -24.63 -15.80
N LEU A 175 -4.74 -25.67 -15.00
CA LEU A 175 -3.65 -26.51 -14.51
C LEU A 175 -3.04 -27.34 -15.66
N PRO A 176 -1.73 -27.63 -15.62
CA PRO A 176 -1.12 -28.60 -16.51
C PRO A 176 -1.84 -29.96 -16.40
N LYS A 177 -2.09 -30.62 -17.54
CA LYS A 177 -2.82 -31.90 -17.57
C LYS A 177 -2.08 -33.00 -16.80
N ASP A 178 -0.75 -32.96 -16.81
CA ASP A 178 0.11 -33.96 -16.16
C ASP A 178 0.53 -33.57 -14.74
N LEU A 179 -0.15 -32.58 -14.13
CA LEU A 179 0.17 -32.14 -12.79
C LEU A 179 -0.28 -33.17 -11.74
N ASP A 180 0.69 -33.74 -11.02
CA ASP A 180 0.45 -34.56 -9.83
C ASP A 180 -0.51 -33.85 -8.85
N PRO A 181 -1.60 -34.51 -8.41
CA PRO A 181 -2.51 -34.00 -7.37
C PRO A 181 -1.80 -33.44 -6.13
N ALA A 182 -0.67 -34.03 -5.72
CA ALA A 182 0.12 -33.56 -4.60
C ALA A 182 0.68 -32.14 -4.81
N HIS A 183 0.82 -31.67 -6.05
CA HIS A 183 1.34 -30.34 -6.38
C HIS A 183 0.25 -29.27 -6.54
N LYS A 184 -1.04 -29.63 -6.45
CA LYS A 184 -2.16 -28.67 -6.58
C LYS A 184 -2.12 -27.54 -5.55
N TYR A 185 -1.53 -27.76 -4.37
CA TYR A 185 -1.39 -26.72 -3.34
C TYR A 185 -0.46 -25.57 -3.76
N LYS A 186 0.37 -25.76 -4.80
CA LYS A 186 1.24 -24.70 -5.35
C LYS A 186 0.39 -23.64 -6.09
N TYR A 187 -0.75 -24.03 -6.65
CA TYR A 187 -1.61 -23.16 -7.44
C TYR A 187 -2.74 -22.53 -6.63
N LYS A 188 -3.16 -21.33 -7.02
CA LYS A 188 -4.27 -20.63 -6.37
C LYS A 188 -5.60 -21.02 -7.00
N LEU A 189 -6.20 -22.10 -6.51
CA LEU A 189 -7.45 -22.62 -7.08
C LEU A 189 -8.68 -21.89 -6.57
N HIS A 190 -8.74 -21.56 -5.29
CA HIS A 190 -9.92 -20.96 -4.68
C HIS A 190 -9.80 -19.44 -4.58
N TYR A 191 -10.97 -18.79 -4.59
CA TYR A 191 -11.07 -17.38 -4.24
C TYR A 191 -10.68 -17.18 -2.77
N ILE A 192 -9.80 -16.20 -2.51
CA ILE A 192 -9.27 -15.89 -1.19
C ILE A 192 -9.39 -14.39 -0.94
N TYR A 193 -10.02 -14.03 0.18
CA TYR A 193 -10.08 -12.67 0.69
C TYR A 193 -9.24 -12.56 1.97
N ARG A 194 -8.63 -11.40 2.20
CA ARG A 194 -7.83 -11.11 3.39
C ARG A 194 -8.44 -9.90 4.11
N GLU A 195 -8.98 -10.14 5.29
CA GLU A 195 -9.59 -9.12 6.16
C GLU A 195 -8.53 -8.58 7.12
N PHE A 196 -8.20 -7.30 7.04
CA PHE A 196 -7.22 -6.67 7.93
C PHE A 196 -7.84 -6.36 9.30
N ASN A 197 -7.09 -6.64 10.37
CA ASN A 197 -7.53 -6.39 11.75
C ASN A 197 -7.19 -4.98 12.23
N ILE A 198 -6.31 -4.27 11.51
CA ILE A 198 -5.80 -2.94 11.85
C ILE A 198 -6.05 -2.03 10.65
N ASN A 199 -6.65 -0.86 10.89
CA ASN A 199 -6.81 0.15 9.85
C ASN A 199 -5.56 1.04 9.79
N PHE A 200 -4.67 0.74 8.84
CA PHE A 200 -3.45 1.51 8.62
C PHE A 200 -3.69 2.92 8.09
N PHE A 201 -4.90 3.26 7.63
CA PHE A 201 -5.27 4.58 7.11
C PHE A 201 -5.67 5.57 8.20
N LYS A 202 -6.05 5.07 9.37
CA LYS A 202 -6.33 5.91 10.55
C LYS A 202 -5.09 6.26 11.37
N MET A 203 -3.93 5.70 11.02
CA MET A 203 -2.67 6.02 11.69
C MET A 203 -2.15 7.38 11.27
N ASP A 204 -1.66 8.16 12.24
CA ASP A 204 -0.91 9.39 11.98
C ASP A 204 0.40 9.05 11.27
N LEU A 205 0.64 9.70 10.12
CA LEU A 205 1.85 9.53 9.32
C LEU A 205 3.00 10.41 9.82
N TYR A 206 2.68 11.53 10.46
CA TYR A 206 3.63 12.59 10.78
C TYR A 206 3.62 12.96 12.28
N PRO A 207 3.79 11.98 13.20
CA PRO A 207 3.88 12.30 14.61
C PRO A 207 5.14 13.13 14.88
N ILE A 208 4.99 14.21 15.65
CA ILE A 208 6.13 15.00 16.13
C ILE A 208 6.89 14.15 17.13
N SER A 209 8.19 13.98 16.89
CA SER A 209 9.05 13.17 17.75
C SER A 209 9.25 13.81 19.12
N LYS A 210 9.27 12.99 20.18
CA LYS A 210 9.75 13.40 21.52
C LYS A 210 11.21 13.88 21.50
N HIS A 211 11.99 13.49 20.48
CA HIS A 211 13.39 13.88 20.30
C HIS A 211 13.54 15.19 19.53
N ALA A 212 12.45 15.76 19.01
CA ALA A 212 12.44 17.11 18.45
C ALA A 212 12.54 18.13 19.60
N THR A 213 13.75 18.31 20.09
CA THR A 213 14.08 19.24 21.19
C THR A 213 14.73 20.49 20.63
N GLY A 214 14.67 21.59 21.40
CA GLY A 214 15.35 22.83 21.03
C GLY A 214 16.87 22.63 20.95
N PHE A 215 17.51 23.22 19.95
CA PHE A 215 18.96 23.25 19.83
C PHE A 215 19.57 24.29 20.76
N SER A 216 19.62 24.01 22.07
CA SER A 216 20.40 24.80 23.02
C SER A 216 21.80 24.21 23.11
N PHE A 217 22.77 24.82 22.44
CA PHE A 217 24.14 24.33 22.52
C PHE A 217 24.86 24.91 23.75
N LYS A 218 25.21 24.05 24.71
CA LYS A 218 25.97 24.47 25.91
C LYS A 218 27.49 24.52 25.67
N LYS A 219 28.02 23.60 24.86
CA LYS A 219 29.47 23.36 24.71
C LYS A 219 29.99 23.54 23.28
N PHE A 220 29.15 23.31 22.28
CA PHE A 220 29.51 23.40 20.87
C PHE A 220 28.61 24.43 20.18
N ASN A 221 28.76 24.64 18.87
CA ASN A 221 27.93 25.58 18.13
C ASN A 221 27.20 24.85 16.97
N PRO A 222 26.23 25.51 16.29
CA PRO A 222 25.52 24.92 15.15
C PRO A 222 26.44 24.51 14.00
N HIS A 223 27.58 25.17 13.83
CA HIS A 223 28.56 24.85 12.78
C HIS A 223 29.22 23.49 13.04
N ILE A 224 29.63 23.21 14.28
CA ILE A 224 30.19 21.92 14.68
C ILE A 224 29.17 20.80 14.48
N MET A 225 27.90 21.05 14.79
CA MET A 225 26.83 20.11 14.48
C MET A 225 26.71 19.86 12.96
N GLY A 226 26.77 20.91 12.14
CA GLY A 226 26.81 20.81 10.69
C GLY A 226 28.01 19.99 10.17
N LEU A 227 29.20 20.14 10.78
CA LEU A 227 30.37 19.32 10.49
C LEU A 227 30.13 17.85 10.85
N CYS A 228 29.58 17.57 12.04
CA CYS A 228 29.19 16.22 12.45
C CYS A 228 28.28 15.55 11.41
N LEU A 229 27.23 16.25 10.97
CA LEU A 229 26.30 15.72 9.97
C LEU A 229 26.97 15.53 8.61
N THR A 230 27.83 16.46 8.20
CA THR A 230 28.57 16.37 6.93
C THR A 230 29.46 15.13 6.90
N TYR A 231 30.29 14.91 7.92
CA TYR A 231 31.17 13.74 7.96
C TYR A 231 30.38 12.43 8.14
N HIS A 232 29.40 12.43 9.04
CA HIS A 232 28.64 11.22 9.34
C HIS A 232 27.75 10.78 8.17
N VAL A 233 27.03 11.71 7.54
CA VAL A 233 26.01 11.40 6.52
C VAL A 233 26.59 11.54 5.11
N ASN A 234 27.14 12.69 4.76
CA ASN A 234 27.62 12.96 3.39
C ASN A 234 28.87 12.12 3.09
N CYS A 235 29.83 12.10 4.01
CA CYS A 235 31.09 11.33 3.88
C CYS A 235 30.95 9.88 4.35
N LYS A 236 29.76 9.45 4.80
CA LYS A 236 29.44 8.06 5.16
C LYS A 236 30.32 7.49 6.30
N MET A 237 30.80 8.34 7.19
CA MET A 237 31.67 7.92 8.29
C MET A 237 30.87 7.36 9.46
N SER A 238 31.45 6.41 10.20
CA SER A 238 30.90 6.01 11.50
C SER A 238 30.96 7.19 12.49
N THR A 239 30.18 7.12 13.58
CA THR A 239 30.21 8.16 14.62
C THR A 239 31.57 8.29 15.31
N ARG A 240 32.33 7.19 15.40
CA ARG A 240 33.71 7.18 15.92
C ARG A 240 34.70 7.83 14.96
N GLN A 241 34.63 7.47 13.68
CA GLN A 241 35.46 8.12 12.65
C GLN A 241 35.15 9.60 12.53
N THR A 242 33.88 9.98 12.62
CA THR A 242 33.47 11.40 12.61
C THR A 242 34.08 12.16 13.79
N ALA A 243 34.01 11.59 15.00
CA ALA A 243 34.65 12.18 16.18
C ALA A 243 36.17 12.30 16.03
N HIS A 244 36.81 11.26 15.49
CA HIS A 244 38.26 11.26 15.24
C HIS A 244 38.66 12.32 14.20
N VAL A 245 37.95 12.43 13.08
CA VAL A 245 38.23 13.47 12.06
C VAL A 245 38.01 14.88 12.61
N LEU A 246 37.01 15.07 13.47
CA LEU A 246 36.79 16.36 14.13
C LEU A 246 37.94 16.73 15.07
N GLU A 247 38.53 15.75 15.76
CA GLU A 247 39.70 15.98 16.62
C GLU A 247 40.96 16.25 15.79
N GLU A 248 41.29 15.39 14.82
CA GLU A 248 42.55 15.46 14.06
C GLU A 248 42.58 16.61 13.04
N VAL A 249 41.47 16.89 12.35
CA VAL A 249 41.44 17.88 11.27
C VAL A 249 41.03 19.26 11.78
N HIS A 250 40.13 19.31 12.78
CA HIS A 250 39.56 20.57 13.26
C HIS A 250 39.99 20.93 14.69
N GLY A 251 40.72 20.06 15.40
CA GLY A 251 41.06 20.27 16.81
C GLY A 251 39.86 20.19 17.77
N ILE A 252 38.72 19.67 17.31
CA ILE A 252 37.46 19.67 18.06
C ILE A 252 37.28 18.30 18.74
N LYS A 253 37.57 18.25 20.03
CA LYS A 253 37.34 17.06 20.85
C LYS A 253 35.86 16.84 21.16
N ILE A 254 35.23 15.93 20.43
CA ILE A 254 33.83 15.54 20.60
C ILE A 254 33.69 14.03 20.78
N SER A 255 32.74 13.58 21.62
CA SER A 255 32.49 12.15 21.78
C SER A 255 31.63 11.60 20.63
N HIS A 256 31.89 10.36 20.21
CA HIS A 256 31.04 9.66 19.23
C HIS A 256 29.56 9.57 19.63
N ARG A 257 29.26 9.57 20.95
CA ARG A 257 27.89 9.65 21.47
C ARG A 257 27.23 10.99 21.17
N THR A 258 27.99 12.09 21.27
CA THR A 258 27.49 13.42 20.92
C THR A 258 27.18 13.52 19.43
N VAL A 259 28.03 12.95 18.56
CA VAL A 259 27.77 12.84 17.12
C VAL A 259 26.45 12.09 16.86
N ALA A 260 26.24 10.95 17.54
CA ALA A 260 24.99 10.18 17.41
C ALA A 260 23.76 10.97 17.87
N ASN A 261 23.86 11.69 19.00
CA ASN A 261 22.78 12.53 19.51
C ASN A 261 22.44 13.68 18.56
N TYR A 262 23.45 14.32 17.96
CA TYR A 262 23.25 15.34 16.94
C TYR A 262 22.56 14.79 15.69
N ALA A 263 22.97 13.61 15.21
CA ALA A 263 22.30 12.95 14.09
C ALA A 263 20.83 12.63 14.41
N LEU A 264 20.55 12.08 15.60
CA LEU A 264 19.20 11.77 16.06
C LEU A 264 18.31 13.02 16.14
N THR A 265 18.83 14.09 16.76
CA THR A 265 18.09 15.35 16.93
C THR A 265 17.85 16.03 15.57
N ALA A 266 18.86 16.06 14.70
CA ALA A 266 18.72 16.58 13.34
C ALA A 266 17.66 15.81 12.56
N ALA A 267 17.68 14.47 12.62
CA ALA A 267 16.70 13.63 11.96
C ALA A 267 15.28 13.92 12.45
N ALA A 268 15.09 14.01 13.77
CA ALA A 268 13.79 14.30 14.37
C ALA A 268 13.23 15.67 13.94
N VAL A 269 14.09 16.68 13.80
CA VAL A 269 13.68 18.04 13.42
C VAL A 269 13.50 18.21 11.91
N ILE A 270 14.36 17.62 11.09
CA ILE A 270 14.31 17.75 9.62
C ILE A 270 13.19 16.89 9.02
N LYS A 271 12.89 15.73 9.63
CA LYS A 271 11.92 14.76 9.10
C LYS A 271 10.56 15.37 8.76
N PRO A 272 9.89 16.17 9.63
CA PRO A 272 8.64 16.84 9.28
C PRO A 272 8.68 17.67 8.00
N PHE A 273 9.76 18.42 7.77
CA PHE A 273 9.96 19.20 6.54
C PHE A 273 10.08 18.27 5.31
N VAL A 274 10.96 17.27 5.37
CA VAL A 274 11.17 16.30 4.28
C VAL A 274 9.87 15.55 3.95
N ASP A 275 9.13 15.17 4.99
CA ASP A 275 7.92 14.37 4.92
C ASP A 275 6.68 15.16 4.50
N THR A 276 6.71 16.50 4.53
CA THR A 276 5.62 17.37 4.03
C THR A 276 6.00 18.23 2.83
N PHE A 277 7.27 18.17 2.40
CA PHE A 277 7.73 18.88 1.21
C PHE A 277 6.91 18.55 -0.04
N ASN A 278 6.63 19.58 -0.84
CA ASN A 278 5.86 19.50 -2.08
C ASN A 278 6.74 19.04 -3.27
N TYR A 279 6.97 17.74 -3.36
CA TYR A 279 7.79 17.13 -4.43
C TYR A 279 7.19 17.23 -5.84
N LYS A 280 5.89 17.56 -5.95
CA LYS A 280 5.13 17.54 -7.23
C LYS A 280 5.37 16.22 -7.99
N PRO A 281 5.04 15.07 -7.38
CA PRO A 281 5.45 13.77 -7.90
C PRO A 281 4.95 13.50 -9.32
N SER A 282 5.76 12.75 -10.09
CA SER A 282 5.38 12.21 -11.39
C SER A 282 4.37 11.08 -11.24
N LYS A 283 3.85 10.60 -12.37
CA LYS A 283 2.87 9.51 -12.42
C LYS A 283 3.50 8.12 -12.46
N ILE A 284 4.83 8.02 -12.41
CA ILE A 284 5.53 6.72 -12.37
C ILE A 284 6.27 6.64 -11.05
N LEU A 285 5.73 5.86 -10.13
CA LEU A 285 6.37 5.59 -8.84
C LEU A 285 6.91 4.18 -8.84
N SER A 286 7.98 3.98 -8.08
CA SER A 286 8.56 2.67 -7.86
C SER A 286 8.71 2.37 -6.39
N ALA A 287 8.52 1.11 -6.03
CA ALA A 287 8.72 0.64 -4.67
C ALA A 287 9.58 -0.61 -4.62
N ASP A 288 10.43 -0.66 -3.61
CA ASP A 288 11.23 -1.81 -3.27
C ASP A 288 11.49 -1.81 -1.76
N GLU A 289 11.94 -2.95 -1.25
CA GLU A 289 12.32 -3.11 0.13
C GLU A 289 13.74 -3.68 0.25
N THR A 290 14.45 -3.22 1.27
CA THR A 290 15.81 -3.68 1.51
C THR A 290 16.06 -3.99 2.97
N TYR A 291 17.02 -4.88 3.22
CA TYR A 291 17.27 -5.41 4.56
C TYR A 291 18.22 -4.54 5.38
N ILE A 292 17.93 -4.28 6.65
CA ILE A 292 18.88 -3.69 7.59
C ILE A 292 19.01 -4.61 8.81
N LYS A 293 19.91 -4.28 9.73
CA LYS A 293 20.07 -4.96 11.01
C LYS A 293 19.79 -3.95 12.12
N VAL A 294 18.96 -4.34 13.08
CA VAL A 294 18.73 -3.61 14.32
C VAL A 294 19.00 -4.58 15.46
N LYS A 295 19.94 -4.24 16.35
CA LYS A 295 20.43 -5.13 17.43
C LYS A 295 20.83 -6.51 16.91
N GLY A 296 21.44 -6.57 15.73
CA GLY A 296 21.83 -7.82 15.06
C GLY A 296 20.69 -8.57 14.34
N ILE A 297 19.43 -8.19 14.55
CA ILE A 297 18.25 -8.84 13.96
C ILE A 297 17.89 -8.20 12.63
N LYS A 298 17.56 -9.04 11.64
CA LYS A 298 17.15 -8.60 10.30
C LYS A 298 15.83 -7.82 10.33
N HIS A 299 15.89 -6.60 9.83
CA HIS A 299 14.78 -5.65 9.68
C HIS A 299 14.69 -5.23 8.20
N TYR A 300 13.69 -4.43 7.86
CA TYR A 300 13.34 -4.04 6.50
C TYR A 300 13.16 -2.53 6.42
N VAL A 301 13.57 -1.96 5.30
CA VAL A 301 13.26 -0.59 4.91
C VAL A 301 12.47 -0.63 3.62
N TRP A 302 11.23 -0.17 3.68
CA TRP A 302 10.34 0.03 2.54
C TRP A 302 10.61 1.41 1.97
N ILE A 303 10.75 1.50 0.65
CA ILE A 303 11.07 2.75 -0.02
C ILE A 303 10.14 2.92 -1.21
N VAL A 304 9.53 4.09 -1.33
CA VAL A 304 8.75 4.51 -2.49
C VAL A 304 9.40 5.76 -3.08
N MET A 305 9.74 5.69 -4.36
CA MET A 305 10.51 6.67 -5.11
C MET A 305 9.74 7.10 -6.35
N ASP A 306 9.88 8.37 -6.73
CA ASP A 306 9.50 8.86 -8.06
C ASP A 306 10.50 8.33 -9.10
N ALA A 307 10.07 7.55 -10.10
CA ALA A 307 11.00 6.96 -11.06
C ALA A 307 11.64 8.01 -11.99
N CYS A 308 10.90 9.09 -12.30
CA CYS A 308 11.36 10.16 -13.19
C CYS A 308 12.27 11.14 -12.44
N LYS A 309 11.81 11.66 -11.31
CA LYS A 309 12.55 12.65 -10.50
C LYS A 309 13.56 12.03 -9.54
N LYS A 310 13.47 10.72 -9.32
CA LYS A 310 14.29 9.91 -8.40
C LYS A 310 14.27 10.41 -6.96
N SER A 311 13.30 11.25 -6.59
CA SER A 311 13.12 11.68 -5.20
C SER A 311 12.45 10.56 -4.42
N ILE A 312 12.90 10.34 -3.19
CA ILE A 312 12.24 9.41 -2.26
C ILE A 312 11.03 10.14 -1.69
N LEU A 313 9.84 9.57 -1.89
CA LEU A 313 8.57 10.19 -1.50
C LEU A 313 7.97 9.60 -0.23
N GLY A 314 8.24 8.32 0.03
CA GLY A 314 7.73 7.61 1.19
C GLY A 314 8.66 6.50 1.62
N TYR A 315 8.73 6.22 2.92
CA TYR A 315 9.59 5.18 3.46
C TYR A 315 9.12 4.71 4.83
N GLN A 316 9.40 3.46 5.18
CA GLN A 316 9.12 2.90 6.51
C GLN A 316 10.15 1.88 6.92
N VAL A 317 10.50 1.86 8.21
CA VAL A 317 11.36 0.83 8.81
C VAL A 317 10.49 -0.16 9.59
N SER A 318 10.73 -1.46 9.41
CA SER A 318 9.96 -2.50 10.10
C SER A 318 10.79 -3.73 10.49
N ASP A 319 10.38 -4.37 11.58
CA ASP A 319 10.90 -5.66 12.06
C ASP A 319 10.52 -6.84 11.16
N THR A 320 9.46 -6.66 10.36
CA THR A 320 8.83 -7.70 9.56
C THR A 320 8.64 -7.22 8.12
N ARG A 321 8.74 -8.14 7.14
CA ARG A 321 8.38 -7.89 5.73
C ARG A 321 6.86 -7.97 5.57
N ALA A 322 6.13 -7.13 6.29
CA ALA A 322 4.67 -7.19 6.38
C ALA A 322 3.97 -6.14 5.50
N THR A 323 2.68 -6.35 5.18
CA THR A 323 1.91 -5.43 4.34
C THR A 323 1.67 -4.07 5.01
N GLY A 324 1.53 -4.02 6.34
CA GLY A 324 1.29 -2.76 7.06
C GLY A 324 2.34 -1.67 6.79
N PRO A 325 3.64 -1.93 7.03
CA PRO A 325 4.72 -0.99 6.70
C PRO A 325 4.75 -0.57 5.21
N CYS A 326 4.43 -1.49 4.30
CA CYS A 326 4.29 -1.19 2.87
C CYS A 326 3.15 -0.18 2.63
N ILE A 327 1.97 -0.38 3.23
CA ILE A 327 0.84 0.57 3.15
C ILE A 327 1.26 1.94 3.69
N LEU A 328 1.94 2.00 4.84
CA LEU A 328 2.38 3.27 5.43
C LEU A 328 3.37 4.01 4.53
N ALA A 329 4.34 3.32 3.93
CA ALA A 329 5.28 3.93 2.98
C ALA A 329 4.57 4.45 1.72
N MET A 330 3.59 3.70 1.20
CA MET A 330 2.75 4.12 0.08
C MET A 330 1.86 5.32 0.44
N ARG A 331 1.29 5.34 1.66
CA ARG A 331 0.47 6.45 2.14
C ARG A 331 1.29 7.74 2.16
N MET A 332 2.51 7.70 2.70
CA MET A 332 3.43 8.84 2.69
C MET A 332 3.71 9.35 1.28
N ALA A 333 3.91 8.46 0.31
CA ALA A 333 4.16 8.85 -1.07
C ALA A 333 2.91 9.40 -1.78
N PHE A 334 1.74 8.83 -1.50
CA PHE A 334 0.49 9.24 -2.13
C PHE A 334 -0.03 10.57 -1.58
N ASP A 335 0.29 10.90 -0.34
CA ASP A 335 -0.02 12.20 0.28
C ASP A 335 0.72 13.37 -0.40
N LYS A 336 1.78 13.07 -1.18
CA LYS A 336 2.52 14.07 -1.96
C LYS A 336 1.75 14.58 -3.18
N PHE A 337 0.67 13.92 -3.59
CA PHE A 337 -0.17 14.39 -4.69
C PHE A 337 -1.24 15.33 -4.15
N LYS A 338 -1.23 16.59 -4.61
CA LYS A 338 -2.33 17.55 -4.33
C LYS A 338 -3.70 17.00 -4.73
N LYS A 339 -3.75 16.33 -5.89
CA LYS A 339 -4.90 15.57 -6.37
C LYS A 339 -4.41 14.21 -6.81
N PHE A 340 -4.98 13.16 -6.22
CA PHE A 340 -4.55 11.80 -6.52
C PHE A 340 -4.81 11.48 -8.01
N PRO A 341 -3.79 11.02 -8.76
CA PRO A 341 -3.87 10.78 -10.21
C PRO A 341 -4.76 9.59 -10.63
N GLY A 342 -5.22 8.75 -9.70
CA GLY A 342 -6.05 7.59 -10.02
C GLY A 342 -5.30 6.57 -10.90
N LYS A 343 -6.00 5.97 -11.88
CA LYS A 343 -5.43 5.00 -12.83
C LYS A 343 -4.30 5.55 -13.70
N ALA A 344 -4.12 6.87 -13.77
CA ALA A 344 -2.98 7.46 -14.46
C ALA A 344 -1.66 7.23 -13.73
N LEU A 345 -1.70 6.88 -12.43
CA LEU A 345 -0.53 6.47 -11.67
C LEU A 345 -0.15 5.04 -12.00
N ASN A 346 1.07 4.89 -12.52
CA ASN A 346 1.71 3.60 -12.63
C ASN A 346 2.66 3.39 -11.46
N PHE A 347 2.30 2.46 -10.57
CA PHE A 347 3.08 2.07 -9.42
C PHE A 347 3.80 0.75 -9.74
N VAL A 348 5.12 0.80 -9.83
CA VAL A 348 5.96 -0.30 -10.28
C VAL A 348 6.68 -0.93 -9.09
N ALA A 349 6.48 -2.23 -8.85
CA ALA A 349 7.10 -2.93 -7.73
C ALA A 349 7.49 -4.36 -8.10
N ASP A 350 8.23 -5.04 -7.23
CA ASP A 350 8.54 -6.46 -7.40
C ASP A 350 7.28 -7.34 -7.28
N GLY A 351 7.41 -8.62 -7.64
CA GLY A 351 6.38 -9.66 -7.51
C GLY A 351 5.93 -9.95 -6.06
N TYR A 352 6.31 -9.13 -5.08
CA TYR A 352 6.04 -9.38 -3.68
C TYR A 352 4.58 -9.13 -3.30
N SER A 353 4.00 -10.07 -2.55
CA SER A 353 2.58 -10.08 -2.20
C SER A 353 2.07 -8.88 -1.37
N ALA A 354 2.97 -8.12 -0.75
CA ALA A 354 2.56 -6.93 -0.01
C ALA A 354 1.97 -5.85 -0.92
N TYR A 355 2.52 -5.64 -2.13
CA TYR A 355 2.08 -4.54 -3.00
C TYR A 355 0.66 -4.73 -3.54
N PRO A 356 0.27 -5.92 -4.07
CA PRO A 356 -1.11 -6.18 -4.45
C PRO A 356 -2.10 -6.06 -3.28
N LEU A 357 -1.69 -6.48 -2.08
CA LEU A 357 -2.53 -6.35 -0.88
C LEU A 357 -2.68 -4.90 -0.43
N ALA A 358 -1.61 -4.11 -0.50
CA ALA A 358 -1.68 -2.69 -0.23
C ALA A 358 -2.62 -1.99 -1.21
N LYS A 359 -2.52 -2.28 -2.52
CA LYS A 359 -3.46 -1.75 -3.53
C LYS A 359 -4.92 -2.02 -3.17
N GLN A 360 -5.26 -3.25 -2.80
CA GLN A 360 -6.61 -3.61 -2.38
C GLN A 360 -7.09 -2.81 -1.17
N GLN A 361 -6.19 -2.53 -0.22
CA GLN A 361 -6.49 -1.74 0.97
C GLN A 361 -6.74 -0.25 0.63
N PHE A 362 -5.96 0.33 -0.29
CA PHE A 362 -6.20 1.71 -0.76
C PHE A 362 -7.54 1.87 -1.48
N GLU A 363 -7.94 0.87 -2.28
CA GLU A 363 -9.23 0.85 -2.95
C GLU A 363 -10.39 0.77 -1.94
N LEU A 364 -10.24 -0.07 -0.90
CA LEU A 364 -11.26 -0.25 0.13
C LEU A 364 -11.45 0.96 1.06
N GLU A 365 -10.35 1.54 1.53
CA GLU A 365 -10.39 2.51 2.64
C GLU A 365 -10.41 3.96 2.16
N GLU A 366 -9.76 4.26 1.03
CA GLU A 366 -9.65 5.63 0.48
C GLU A 366 -10.26 5.77 -0.93
N ASN A 367 -10.83 4.71 -1.50
CA ASN A 367 -11.34 4.69 -2.87
C ASN A 367 -10.27 5.12 -3.91
N LYS A 368 -9.00 4.82 -3.62
CA LYS A 368 -7.86 5.16 -4.48
C LYS A 368 -7.52 3.98 -5.40
N GLU A 369 -8.01 4.05 -6.63
CA GLU A 369 -7.64 3.10 -7.70
C GLU A 369 -6.39 3.58 -8.44
N PHE A 370 -5.38 2.71 -8.62
CA PHE A 370 -4.18 2.98 -9.40
C PHE A 370 -3.66 1.73 -10.13
N ASN A 371 -2.81 1.91 -11.14
CA ASN A 371 -2.19 0.81 -11.85
C ASN A 371 -0.99 0.29 -11.04
N LEU A 372 -0.98 -1.01 -10.77
CA LEU A 372 0.13 -1.69 -10.12
C LEU A 372 0.76 -2.61 -11.15
N THR A 373 2.01 -2.32 -11.51
CA THR A 373 2.79 -3.11 -12.45
C THR A 373 3.82 -3.91 -11.68
N GLN A 374 3.73 -5.24 -11.76
CA GLN A 374 4.67 -6.13 -11.09
C GLN A 374 5.76 -6.55 -12.05
N VAL A 375 7.01 -6.29 -11.70
CA VAL A 375 8.17 -6.55 -12.56
C VAL A 375 8.95 -7.73 -11.99
N ILE A 376 8.62 -8.92 -12.48
CA ILE A 376 9.11 -10.21 -11.95
C ILE A 376 10.45 -10.57 -12.59
N GLY A 377 11.31 -11.26 -11.84
CA GLY A 377 12.54 -11.85 -12.38
C GLY A 377 13.67 -10.87 -12.77
N LEU A 378 14.73 -11.45 -13.32
CA LEU A 378 15.94 -10.79 -13.84
C LEU A 378 15.98 -10.78 -15.38
N THR A 379 15.14 -11.58 -16.03
CA THR A 379 15.07 -11.78 -17.49
C THR A 379 13.88 -11.01 -18.07
N ASN A 380 14.03 -10.49 -19.30
CA ASN A 380 12.95 -9.82 -20.04
C ASN A 380 12.07 -10.89 -20.72
N GLU A 381 11.47 -11.77 -19.93
CA GLU A 381 10.62 -12.84 -20.47
C GLU A 381 9.22 -12.33 -20.85
N ASP A 382 8.82 -11.15 -20.35
CA ASP A 382 7.53 -10.51 -20.62
C ASP A 382 7.67 -9.04 -21.08
N LEU A 383 6.78 -8.61 -22.00
CA LEU A 383 6.78 -7.25 -22.59
C LEU A 383 6.59 -6.14 -21.54
N VAL A 384 5.83 -6.42 -20.47
CA VAL A 384 5.60 -5.47 -19.37
C VAL A 384 6.87 -5.29 -18.55
N SER A 385 7.57 -6.39 -18.25
CA SER A 385 8.91 -6.35 -17.66
C SER A 385 9.91 -5.61 -18.51
N GLU A 386 9.86 -5.74 -19.84
CA GLU A 386 10.75 -5.02 -20.75
C GLU A 386 10.51 -3.51 -20.67
N GLU A 387 9.25 -3.07 -20.76
CA GLU A 387 8.86 -1.66 -20.70
C GLU A 387 9.23 -0.99 -19.37
N PHE A 388 9.04 -1.69 -18.24
CA PHE A 388 9.25 -1.12 -16.89
C PHE A 388 10.56 -1.55 -16.22
N ARG A 389 11.45 -2.29 -16.90
CA ARG A 389 12.75 -2.72 -16.35
C ARG A 389 13.59 -1.56 -15.85
N TRP A 390 13.63 -0.46 -16.62
CA TRP A 390 14.43 0.72 -16.28
C TRP A 390 14.04 1.30 -14.91
N VAL A 391 12.74 1.20 -14.55
CA VAL A 391 12.22 1.66 -13.24
C VAL A 391 12.82 0.83 -12.10
N LYS A 392 12.87 -0.50 -12.27
CA LYS A 392 13.49 -1.41 -11.30
C LYS A 392 14.99 -1.11 -11.13
N GLN A 393 15.70 -0.87 -12.22
CA GLN A 393 17.13 -0.52 -12.19
C GLN A 393 17.40 0.79 -11.43
N VAL A 394 16.48 1.77 -11.54
CA VAL A 394 16.58 3.05 -10.80
C VAL A 394 16.50 2.80 -9.29
N VAL A 395 15.54 1.99 -8.82
CA VAL A 395 15.41 1.69 -7.39
C VAL A 395 16.53 0.77 -6.88
N GLU A 396 17.00 -0.18 -7.67
CA GLU A 396 18.16 -1.00 -7.30
C GLU A 396 19.43 -0.14 -7.11
N ARG A 397 19.62 0.89 -7.94
CA ARG A 397 20.71 1.86 -7.78
C ARG A 397 20.54 2.70 -6.51
N LEU A 398 19.31 3.11 -6.18
CA LEU A 398 18.99 3.77 -4.92
C LEU A 398 19.39 2.88 -3.73
N ASN A 399 18.94 1.63 -3.73
CA ASN A 399 19.24 0.65 -2.69
C ASN A 399 20.75 0.44 -2.53
N ARG A 400 21.50 0.32 -3.62
CA ARG A 400 22.98 0.25 -3.57
C ARG A 400 23.60 1.48 -2.92
N THR A 401 23.09 2.66 -3.24
CA THR A 401 23.57 3.93 -2.69
C THR A 401 23.35 3.99 -1.18
N PHE A 402 22.15 3.63 -0.73
CA PHE A 402 21.85 3.51 0.70
C PHE A 402 22.74 2.46 1.40
N LYS A 403 22.91 1.29 0.79
CA LYS A 403 23.72 0.20 1.35
C LYS A 403 25.18 0.58 1.50
N SER A 404 25.72 1.39 0.60
CA SER A 404 27.09 1.92 0.71
C SER A 404 27.27 2.74 1.99
N SER A 405 26.33 3.63 2.33
CA SER A 405 26.40 4.39 3.59
C SER A 405 26.05 3.55 4.81
N TYR A 406 25.08 2.64 4.68
CA TYR A 406 24.62 1.80 5.78
C TYR A 406 25.66 0.78 6.24
N ARG A 407 26.45 0.19 5.33
CA ARG A 407 27.44 -0.86 5.68
C ARG A 407 28.44 -0.41 6.77
N VAL A 408 28.83 0.86 6.77
CA VAL A 408 29.77 1.44 7.75
C VAL A 408 29.18 1.49 9.16
N THR A 409 27.85 1.47 9.29
CA THR A 409 27.17 1.48 10.60
C THR A 409 27.22 0.12 11.31
N CYS A 410 27.47 -0.98 10.58
CA CYS A 410 27.32 -2.36 11.07
C CYS A 410 25.92 -2.70 11.63
N GLY A 411 24.91 -1.86 11.34
CA GLY A 411 23.55 -1.97 11.88
C GLY A 411 23.23 -0.90 12.92
N TYR A 412 21.97 -0.86 13.35
CA TYR A 412 21.47 0.11 14.30
C TYR A 412 21.31 -0.50 15.70
N GLY A 413 21.49 0.34 16.73
CA GLY A 413 21.30 -0.07 18.13
C GLY A 413 19.86 -0.07 18.63
N SER A 414 18.92 0.54 17.89
CA SER A 414 17.50 0.63 18.24
C SER A 414 16.63 0.87 17.00
N ASP A 415 15.33 0.59 17.12
CA ASP A 415 14.35 0.81 16.05
C ASP A 415 14.19 2.29 15.71
N GLU A 416 14.13 3.15 16.75
CA GLU A 416 14.14 4.60 16.59
C GLU A 416 15.41 5.05 15.84
N GLY A 417 16.59 4.54 16.23
CA GLY A 417 17.86 4.86 15.57
C GLY A 417 17.88 4.46 14.09
N ALA A 418 17.25 3.33 13.74
CA ALA A 418 17.12 2.89 12.36
C ALA A 418 16.20 3.80 11.53
N LEU A 419 15.03 4.17 12.08
CA LEU A 419 14.10 5.08 11.44
C LEU A 419 14.71 6.46 11.23
N TYR A 420 15.31 7.03 12.28
CA TYR A 420 15.90 8.36 12.22
C TYR A 420 17.15 8.39 11.33
N GLY A 421 18.03 7.39 11.43
CA GLY A 421 19.17 7.26 10.54
C GLY A 421 18.76 7.18 9.07
N PHE A 422 17.72 6.42 8.75
CA PHE A 422 17.18 6.37 7.40
C PHE A 422 16.55 7.70 6.97
N SER A 423 15.74 8.34 7.83
CA SER A 423 15.12 9.63 7.51
C SER A 423 16.14 10.74 7.24
N LEU A 424 17.25 10.76 8.00
CA LEU A 424 18.34 11.71 7.79
C LEU A 424 19.08 11.43 6.49
N TRP A 425 19.26 10.16 6.15
CA TRP A 425 19.81 9.77 4.86
C TRP A 425 18.89 10.17 3.69
N VAL A 426 17.57 10.07 3.85
CA VAL A 426 16.58 10.56 2.87
C VAL A 426 16.69 12.08 2.69
N ALA A 427 16.81 12.83 3.79
CA ALA A 427 17.02 14.29 3.75
C ALA A 427 18.27 14.65 2.94
N TYR A 428 19.39 13.99 3.23
CA TYR A 428 20.63 14.13 2.46
C TYR A 428 20.43 13.77 0.98
N TYR A 429 19.83 12.61 0.69
CA TYR A 429 19.67 12.11 -0.67
C TYR A 429 18.81 13.04 -1.54
N ASN A 430 17.71 13.56 -0.99
CA ASN A 430 16.76 14.39 -1.71
C ASN A 430 17.23 15.84 -1.88
N PHE A 431 17.90 16.43 -0.87
CA PHE A 431 18.14 17.89 -0.82
C PHE A 431 19.62 18.30 -0.85
N LEU A 432 20.56 17.42 -0.51
CA LEU A 432 21.98 17.81 -0.39
C LEU A 432 22.92 17.04 -1.31
N ARG A 433 22.59 15.78 -1.64
CA ARG A 433 23.46 14.91 -2.44
C ARG A 433 23.51 15.42 -3.88
N PRO A 434 24.71 15.65 -4.47
CA PRO A 434 24.83 15.91 -5.89
C PRO A 434 24.58 14.62 -6.69
N HIS A 435 23.78 14.71 -7.75
CA HIS A 435 23.47 13.57 -8.61
C HIS A 435 24.02 13.78 -10.03
N PRO A 436 24.85 12.85 -10.57
CA PRO A 436 25.46 13.03 -11.90
C PRO A 436 24.44 13.25 -13.02
N TYR A 437 23.31 12.55 -12.97
CA TYR A 437 22.25 12.68 -13.97
C TYR A 437 21.46 14.00 -13.86
N ASN A 438 21.60 14.73 -12.75
CA ASN A 438 21.00 16.03 -12.53
C ASN A 438 22.08 17.12 -12.50
N TYR A 439 23.08 17.01 -13.38
CA TYR A 439 24.17 17.98 -13.52
C TYR A 439 24.92 18.25 -12.20
N HIS A 440 25.12 17.20 -11.40
CA HIS A 440 25.74 17.28 -10.07
C HIS A 440 25.00 18.20 -9.07
N ARG A 441 23.70 18.44 -9.30
CA ARG A 441 22.84 19.18 -8.38
C ARG A 441 22.01 18.23 -7.50
N PRO A 442 21.51 18.70 -6.35
CA PRO A 442 20.48 18.00 -5.58
C PRO A 442 19.20 17.76 -6.38
N LEU A 443 18.35 16.84 -5.91
CA LEU A 443 17.09 16.52 -6.63
C LEU A 443 16.03 17.59 -6.44
N ASN A 444 16.00 18.16 -5.23
CA ASN A 444 15.06 19.18 -4.83
C ASN A 444 15.87 20.40 -4.41
N GLU A 445 16.06 21.33 -5.34
CA GLU A 445 16.74 22.59 -5.08
C GLU A 445 15.85 23.50 -4.24
N LEU A 446 16.46 24.18 -3.27
CA LEU A 446 15.83 25.17 -2.41
C LEU A 446 16.66 26.45 -2.52
N ASP A 447 16.01 27.58 -2.77
CA ASP A 447 16.71 28.87 -2.91
C ASP A 447 17.58 29.19 -1.69
N ALA A 448 17.09 28.87 -0.50
CA ALA A 448 17.84 29.03 0.75
C ALA A 448 19.15 28.22 0.77
N LEU A 449 19.21 27.03 0.15
CA LEU A 449 20.42 26.20 0.10
C LEU A 449 21.45 26.72 -0.92
N ASN A 450 21.03 27.51 -1.90
CA ASN A 450 21.93 28.07 -2.91
C ASN A 450 22.78 29.22 -2.36
N ILE A 451 22.31 29.88 -1.29
CA ILE A 451 23.02 30.96 -0.60
C ILE A 451 24.13 30.42 0.31
N ALA A 452 24.08 29.14 0.69
CA ALA A 452 25.05 28.54 1.61
C ALA A 452 26.33 28.07 0.92
N ASP A 453 27.46 28.58 1.40
CA ASP A 453 28.79 28.29 0.86
C ASP A 453 29.24 26.84 1.05
N ASN A 454 28.84 26.19 2.16
CA ASN A 454 29.34 24.87 2.53
C ASN A 454 28.27 23.94 3.12
N MET A 455 28.60 22.65 3.22
CA MET A 455 27.66 21.62 3.73
C MET A 455 27.20 21.82 5.17
N PRO A 456 28.07 22.25 6.12
CA PRO A 456 27.61 22.60 7.47
C PRO A 456 26.50 23.67 7.47
N ALA A 457 26.63 24.73 6.66
CA ALA A 457 25.60 25.77 6.53
C ALA A 457 24.31 25.21 5.90
N LYS A 458 24.43 24.37 4.86
CA LYS A 458 23.27 23.70 4.24
C LYS A 458 22.49 22.82 5.22
N TRP A 459 23.19 22.11 6.11
CA TRP A 459 22.55 21.34 7.18
C TRP A 459 21.80 22.23 8.17
N GLN A 460 22.36 23.39 8.55
CA GLN A 460 21.68 24.33 9.43
C GLN A 460 20.40 24.88 8.82
N ILE A 461 20.41 25.19 7.52
CA ILE A 461 19.21 25.64 6.80
C ILE A 461 18.13 24.56 6.81
N LEU A 462 18.47 23.30 6.52
CA LEU A 462 17.49 22.21 6.60
C LEU A 462 16.91 22.02 8.01
N ILE A 463 17.74 22.18 9.04
CA ILE A 463 17.28 22.15 10.44
C ILE A 463 16.29 23.29 10.69
N ASN A 464 16.61 24.51 10.26
CA ASN A 464 15.74 25.67 10.42
C ASN A 464 14.38 25.48 9.72
N LEU A 465 14.38 24.99 8.48
CA LEU A 465 13.15 24.65 7.75
C LEU A 465 12.33 23.56 8.48
N GLY A 466 13.02 22.59 9.08
CA GLY A 466 12.41 21.60 9.96
C GLY A 466 11.71 22.21 11.17
N GLN A 467 12.37 23.14 11.87
CA GLN A 467 11.80 23.85 13.02
C GLN A 467 10.58 24.68 12.63
N GLN A 468 10.66 25.45 11.54
CA GLN A 468 9.52 26.21 11.00
C GLN A 468 8.34 25.31 10.67
N THR A 469 8.60 24.15 10.06
CA THR A 469 7.55 23.17 9.74
C THR A 469 6.89 22.64 11.00
N ILE A 470 7.67 22.33 12.05
CA ILE A 470 7.14 21.86 13.34
C ILE A 470 6.26 22.94 13.99
N LEU A 471 6.69 24.20 13.98
CA LEU A 471 5.90 25.32 14.51
C LEU A 471 4.55 25.42 13.79
N ASN A 472 4.55 25.43 12.46
CA ASN A 472 3.32 25.50 11.67
C ASN A 472 2.39 24.31 11.96
N MET A 473 2.92 23.10 12.17
CA MET A 473 2.14 21.92 12.53
C MET A 473 1.52 22.01 13.93
N GLN A 474 2.20 22.66 14.88
CA GLN A 474 1.70 22.87 16.23
C GLN A 474 0.58 23.91 16.25
N GLU A 475 0.75 25.01 15.54
CA GLU A 475 -0.27 26.05 15.36
C GLU A 475 -1.53 25.50 14.66
N SER A 476 -1.35 24.72 13.59
CA SER A 476 -2.47 24.12 12.84
C SER A 476 -3.27 23.07 13.63
N LYS A 477 -2.71 22.53 14.73
CA LYS A 477 -3.40 21.57 15.61
C LYS A 477 -4.20 22.24 16.73
N THR A 478 -3.94 23.52 17.01
CA THR A 478 -4.61 24.29 18.06
C THR A 478 -5.80 25.10 17.55
N SER A 479 -5.86 25.34 16.24
CA SER A 479 -7.02 25.81 15.47
C SER A 479 -7.89 24.66 14.98
#